data_AF-A0A5S3YMM8-F1
#
_entry.id   AF-A0A5S3YMM8-F1
#
_cell.length_a   1.000
_cell.length_b   1.000
_cell.length_c   1.000
_cell.angle_alpha   90.00
_cell.angle_beta   90.00
_cell.angle_gamma   90.00
#
_symmetry.space_group_name_H-M   'P 1'
#
loop_
_entity.id
_entity.type
_entity.pdbx_description
1 polymer ?
#
loop_
_entity_poly.entity_id
_entity_poly.type
_entity_poly.pdbx_seq_one_letter_code
_entity_poly.pdbx_strand_id
1 'polypeptide(L)'
;FNEAEALAGQTEDTPEKEAISYERNKPKRKPLPPELPRETLVHDLPDEEKVCACCEGKLHKIGEDKAEKLEFIPAQVKVIEHIRPKYACRRCEKTGTSNAIKQVPVLVSPIPKGIATASLLAHLITS
;
A
#
# COMPACT_ATOMS: atom_id res chain seq x y z
N PHE A 1 19.97 -30.00 64.27
CA PHE A 1 20.21 -29.67 62.85
C PHE A 1 19.04 -30.27 62.08
N ASN A 2 18.21 -29.38 61.52
CA ASN A 2 17.01 -29.52 60.66
C ASN A 2 16.63 -30.94 60.17
N GLU A 3 15.34 -31.31 60.11
CA GLU A 3 14.40 -30.80 59.09
C GLU A 3 12.94 -30.73 59.57
N ALA A 4 12.33 -29.59 59.26
CA ALA A 4 10.91 -29.30 59.31
C ALA A 4 10.41 -29.18 57.87
N GLU A 5 9.26 -29.75 57.55
CA GLU A 5 8.42 -29.24 56.47
C GLU A 5 6.95 -29.57 56.77
N ALA A 6 6.27 -28.59 57.36
CA ALA A 6 4.82 -28.56 57.49
C ALA A 6 4.24 -28.16 56.13
N LEU A 7 3.23 -28.89 55.66
CA LEU A 7 2.45 -28.56 54.46
C LEU A 7 1.84 -27.15 54.59
N ALA A 8 2.49 -26.16 53.98
CA ALA A 8 1.89 -24.87 53.70
C ALA A 8 1.07 -25.00 52.42
N GLY A 9 -0.26 -24.94 52.55
CA GLY A 9 -1.18 -24.86 51.42
C GLY A 9 -0.84 -23.65 50.57
N GLN A 10 -0.47 -23.90 49.32
CA GLN A 10 -0.30 -22.85 48.32
C GLN A 10 -1.69 -22.44 47.85
N THR A 11 -2.21 -21.33 48.39
CA THR A 11 -3.32 -20.61 47.74
C THR A 11 -2.72 -19.88 46.55
N GLU A 12 -2.95 -20.41 45.36
CA GLU A 12 -2.62 -19.75 44.10
C GLU A 12 -3.54 -18.55 43.91
N ASP A 13 -3.13 -17.38 44.43
CA ASP A 13 -3.75 -16.09 44.11
C ASP A 13 -3.40 -15.74 42.65
N THR A 14 -4.18 -16.30 41.74
CA THR A 14 -4.12 -15.95 40.32
C THR A 14 -4.83 -14.60 40.16
N PRO A 15 -4.17 -13.53 39.69
CA PRO A 15 -4.87 -12.26 39.49
C PRO A 15 -5.98 -12.45 38.45
N GLU A 16 -7.21 -12.17 38.83
CA GLU A 16 -8.37 -12.14 37.92
C GLU A 16 -8.09 -11.14 36.81
N LYS A 17 -7.86 -11.65 35.60
CA LYS A 17 -7.70 -10.83 34.41
C LYS A 17 -9.08 -10.40 33.93
N GLU A 18 -9.45 -9.16 34.22
CA GLU A 18 -10.64 -8.55 33.63
C GLU A 18 -10.43 -8.30 32.13
N ALA A 19 -11.30 -8.89 31.31
CA ALA A 19 -11.29 -8.70 29.87
C ALA A 19 -12.05 -7.41 29.50
N ILE A 20 -11.32 -6.35 29.19
CA ILE A 20 -11.87 -5.09 28.70
C ILE A 20 -12.07 -5.17 27.18
N SER A 21 -13.32 -5.06 26.71
CA SER A 21 -13.63 -4.91 25.28
C SER A 21 -13.82 -3.43 24.94
N TYR A 22 -13.25 -2.98 23.82
CA TYR A 22 -13.44 -1.62 23.33
C TYR A 22 -13.62 -1.60 21.81
N GLU A 23 -14.43 -0.68 21.32
CA GLU A 23 -14.59 -0.43 19.89
C GLU A 23 -13.46 0.46 19.38
N ARG A 24 -12.71 -0.04 18.38
CA ARG A 24 -11.67 0.73 17.71
C ARG A 24 -12.11 1.10 16.30
N ASN A 25 -12.18 2.39 16.01
CA ASN A 25 -12.32 2.87 14.65
C ASN A 25 -11.09 2.50 13.82
N LYS A 26 -11.31 1.83 12.68
CA LYS A 26 -10.23 1.54 11.73
C LYS A 26 -9.74 2.87 11.13
N PRO A 27 -8.44 3.18 11.17
CA PRO A 27 -7.91 4.39 10.55
C PRO A 27 -8.15 4.34 9.04
N LYS A 28 -8.96 5.27 8.53
CA LYS A 28 -9.19 5.45 7.09
C LYS A 28 -8.37 6.65 6.62
N ARG A 29 -7.70 6.50 5.48
CA ARG A 29 -7.01 7.62 4.83
C ARG A 29 -8.06 8.57 4.26
N LYS A 30 -7.93 9.85 4.58
CA LYS A 30 -8.73 10.90 3.94
C LYS A 30 -8.15 11.18 2.55
N PRO A 31 -8.97 11.35 1.51
CA PRO A 31 -8.49 11.75 0.20
C PRO A 31 -7.89 13.16 0.26
N LEU A 32 -7.04 13.48 -0.72
CA LEU A 32 -6.52 14.83 -0.83
C LEU A 32 -7.63 15.81 -1.25
N PRO A 33 -7.56 17.07 -0.84
CA PRO A 33 -8.62 18.04 -1.12
C PRO A 33 -8.87 18.20 -2.64
N PRO A 34 -10.15 18.31 -3.07
CA PRO A 34 -10.50 18.44 -4.47
C PRO A 34 -10.01 19.75 -5.11
N GLU A 35 -9.85 20.82 -4.32
CA GLU A 35 -9.44 22.14 -4.78
C GLU A 35 -7.98 22.24 -5.24
N LEU A 36 -7.12 21.28 -4.85
CA LEU A 36 -5.72 21.30 -5.25
C LEU A 36 -5.57 20.94 -6.75
N PRO A 37 -4.68 21.63 -7.49
CA PRO A 37 -4.42 21.30 -8.89
C PRO A 37 -3.90 19.86 -9.00
N ARG A 38 -4.49 19.08 -9.90
CA ARG A 38 -4.12 17.67 -10.16
C ARG A 38 -3.39 17.53 -11.48
N GLU A 39 -2.30 16.77 -11.48
CA GLU A 39 -1.58 16.34 -12.67
C GLU A 39 -1.54 14.82 -12.72
N THR A 40 -2.00 14.23 -13.81
CA THR A 40 -2.04 12.77 -13.98
C THR A 40 -0.82 12.27 -14.75
N LEU A 41 -0.04 11.39 -14.13
CA LEU A 41 1.11 10.73 -14.75
C LEU A 41 0.83 9.24 -14.92
N VAL A 42 0.68 8.82 -16.18
CA VAL A 42 0.44 7.42 -16.55
C VAL A 42 1.77 6.72 -16.80
N HIS A 43 2.05 5.71 -15.98
CA HIS A 43 3.19 4.82 -16.14
C HIS A 43 2.73 3.55 -16.84
N ASP A 44 2.79 3.57 -18.17
CA ASP A 44 2.40 2.44 -19.00
C ASP A 44 3.60 1.56 -19.36
N LEU A 45 3.32 0.28 -19.66
CA LEU A 45 4.33 -0.61 -20.23
C LEU A 45 4.60 -0.20 -21.69
N PRO A 46 5.83 -0.40 -22.21
CA PRO A 46 6.08 -0.26 -23.63
C PRO A 46 5.31 -1.32 -24.41
N ASP A 47 4.96 -1.02 -25.67
CA ASP A 47 4.11 -1.90 -26.47
C ASP A 47 4.73 -3.28 -26.74
N GLU A 48 6.06 -3.34 -26.76
CA GLU A 48 6.84 -4.58 -26.87
C GLU A 48 6.61 -5.53 -25.68
N GLU A 49 6.40 -4.98 -24.48
CA GLU A 49 6.13 -5.77 -23.27
C GLU A 49 4.66 -6.17 -23.12
N LYS A 50 3.75 -5.56 -23.91
CA LYS A 50 2.31 -5.85 -23.93
C LYS A 50 1.95 -7.14 -24.67
N VAL A 51 2.86 -8.11 -24.68
CA VAL A 51 2.69 -9.43 -25.29
C VAL A 51 2.70 -10.52 -24.21
N CYS A 52 1.79 -11.48 -24.31
CA CYS A 52 1.71 -12.62 -23.40
C CYS A 52 2.84 -13.62 -23.67
N ALA A 53 3.57 -14.02 -22.65
CA ALA A 53 4.65 -15.01 -22.78
C ALA A 53 4.15 -16.44 -23.09
N CYS A 54 2.88 -16.74 -22.82
CA CYS A 54 2.33 -18.09 -22.99
C CYS A 54 1.70 -18.33 -24.37
N CYS A 55 1.02 -17.32 -24.93
CA CYS A 55 0.26 -17.48 -26.17
C CYS A 55 0.56 -16.40 -27.21
N GLU A 56 1.57 -15.56 -26.96
CA GLU A 56 2.01 -14.45 -27.83
C GLU A 56 0.89 -13.46 -28.19
N GLY A 57 -0.24 -13.53 -27.46
CA GLY A 57 -1.39 -12.67 -27.67
C GLY A 57 -1.14 -11.29 -27.08
N LYS A 58 -1.81 -10.28 -27.66
CA LYS A 58 -1.83 -8.92 -27.11
C LYS A 58 -2.47 -8.91 -25.73
N LEU A 59 -1.79 -8.32 -24.76
CA LEU A 59 -2.32 -8.11 -23.43
C LEU A 59 -3.35 -6.97 -23.45
N HIS A 60 -4.37 -7.09 -22.60
CA HIS A 60 -5.41 -6.08 -22.46
C HIS A 60 -5.40 -5.50 -21.06
N LYS A 61 -5.78 -4.22 -20.95
CA LYS A 61 -5.89 -3.53 -19.67
C LYS A 61 -7.05 -4.13 -18.87
N ILE A 62 -6.75 -4.70 -17.71
CA ILE A 62 -7.73 -5.29 -16.77
C ILE A 62 -8.10 -4.35 -15.63
N GLY A 63 -7.26 -3.35 -15.36
CA GLY A 63 -7.46 -2.40 -14.27
C GLY A 63 -6.29 -1.44 -14.18
N GLU A 64 -6.27 -0.62 -13.14
CA GLU A 64 -5.20 0.32 -12.87
C GLU A 64 -5.06 0.55 -11.37
N ASP A 65 -3.81 0.74 -10.92
CA ASP A 65 -3.56 1.26 -9.58
C ASP A 65 -3.37 2.78 -9.67
N LYS A 66 -4.06 3.51 -8.78
CA LYS A 66 -3.91 4.96 -8.63
C LYS A 66 -3.25 5.29 -7.30
N ALA A 67 -2.29 6.20 -7.32
CA ALA A 67 -1.64 6.70 -6.11
C ALA A 67 -1.50 8.22 -6.21
N GLU A 68 -2.09 8.92 -5.25
CA GLU A 68 -1.96 10.37 -5.14
C GLU A 68 -0.72 10.75 -4.30
N LYS A 69 0.02 11.75 -4.78
CA LYS A 69 1.20 12.31 -4.11
C LYS A 69 1.11 13.83 -4.09
N LEU A 70 1.52 14.46 -2.99
CA LEU A 70 1.61 15.91 -2.88
C LEU A 70 3.01 16.37 -3.27
N GLU A 71 3.09 17.23 -4.27
CA GLU A 71 4.30 17.91 -4.70
C GLU A 71 4.25 19.38 -4.31
N PHE A 72 5.34 19.83 -3.70
CA PHE A 72 5.55 21.24 -3.41
C PHE A 72 6.31 21.88 -4.57
N ILE A 73 5.73 22.93 -5.14
CA ILE A 73 6.40 23.88 -6.02
C ILE A 73 6.46 25.19 -5.21
N PRO A 74 7.56 25.96 -5.21
CA PRO A 74 7.69 27.16 -4.35
C PRO A 74 6.52 28.16 -4.38
N ALA A 75 5.73 28.16 -5.46
CA ALA A 75 4.53 28.99 -5.59
C ALA A 75 3.20 28.30 -5.23
N GLN A 76 3.13 26.96 -5.23
CA GLN A 76 1.89 26.21 -5.03
C GLN A 76 2.12 24.72 -4.70
N VAL A 77 1.17 24.12 -3.99
CA VAL A 77 1.12 22.66 -3.80
C VAL A 77 0.21 22.06 -4.86
N LYS A 78 0.67 20.99 -5.51
CA LYS A 78 -0.14 20.22 -6.45
C LYS A 78 -0.19 18.76 -6.07
N VAL A 79 -1.20 18.07 -6.58
CA VAL A 79 -1.36 16.63 -6.45
C VAL A 79 -0.92 15.96 -7.74
N ILE A 80 0.07 15.07 -7.65
CA ILE A 80 0.43 14.16 -8.75
C ILE A 80 -0.34 12.86 -8.55
N GLU A 81 -1.19 12.52 -9.50
CA GLU A 81 -1.87 11.23 -9.58
C GLU A 81 -1.06 10.28 -10.45
N HIS A 82 -0.42 9.28 -9.84
CA HIS A 82 0.26 8.23 -10.58
C HIS A 82 -0.69 7.10 -10.92
N ILE A 83 -0.86 6.82 -12.21
CA ILE A 83 -1.69 5.73 -12.72
C ILE A 83 -0.77 4.63 -13.28
N ARG A 84 -0.94 3.40 -12.81
CA ARG A 84 -0.23 2.23 -13.33
C ARG A 84 -1.22 1.21 -13.87
N PRO A 85 -1.45 1.14 -15.19
CA PRO A 85 -2.32 0.15 -15.81
C PRO A 85 -1.82 -1.28 -15.59
N LYS A 86 -2.75 -2.19 -15.29
CA LYS A 86 -2.52 -3.63 -15.18
C LYS A 86 -2.96 -4.32 -16.45
N TYR A 87 -2.13 -5.21 -16.97
CA TYR A 87 -2.37 -5.95 -18.19
C TYR A 87 -2.41 -7.45 -17.94
N ALA A 88 -3.33 -8.15 -18.59
CA ALA A 88 -3.41 -9.60 -18.55
C ALA A 88 -3.84 -10.18 -19.90
N CYS A 89 -3.73 -11.50 -20.08
CA CYS A 89 -4.12 -12.16 -21.33
C CYS A 89 -5.55 -12.72 -21.23
N ARG A 90 -6.45 -12.33 -22.14
CA ARG A 90 -7.83 -12.87 -22.19
C ARG A 90 -7.87 -14.35 -22.56
N ARG A 91 -6.94 -14.80 -23.40
CA ARG A 91 -6.95 -16.18 -23.91
C ARG A 91 -6.53 -17.14 -22.79
N CYS A 92 -5.43 -16.85 -22.10
CA CYS A 92 -4.95 -17.63 -20.96
C CYS A 92 -5.96 -17.66 -19.81
N GLU A 93 -6.64 -16.54 -19.54
CA GLU A 93 -7.74 -16.47 -18.58
C GLU A 93 -8.87 -17.47 -18.89
N LYS A 94 -9.27 -17.58 -20.16
CA LYS A 94 -10.33 -18.50 -20.61
C LYS A 94 -9.91 -19.96 -20.66
N THR A 95 -8.64 -20.24 -20.99
CA THR A 95 -8.12 -21.61 -21.11
C THR A 95 -7.66 -22.21 -19.79
N GLY A 96 -7.75 -21.46 -18.68
CA GLY A 96 -7.30 -21.93 -17.36
C GLY A 96 -5.77 -22.08 -17.24
N THR A 97 -5.01 -21.55 -18.20
CA THR A 97 -3.55 -21.49 -18.13
C THR A 97 -3.11 -20.33 -17.26
N SER A 98 -1.93 -20.46 -16.62
CA SER A 98 -1.34 -19.40 -15.78
C SER A 98 -1.40 -18.03 -16.47
N ASN A 99 -2.07 -17.06 -15.83
CA ASN A 99 -2.22 -15.71 -16.35
C ASN A 99 -1.36 -14.76 -15.52
N ALA A 100 -0.23 -14.32 -16.08
CA ALA A 100 0.64 -13.35 -15.43
C ALA A 100 0.12 -11.93 -15.66
N ILE A 101 -0.10 -11.19 -14.57
CA ILE A 101 -0.42 -9.76 -14.63
C ILE A 101 0.89 -8.99 -14.83
N LYS A 102 0.97 -8.23 -15.92
CA LYS A 102 2.07 -7.29 -16.17
C LYS A 102 1.67 -5.88 -15.78
N GLN A 103 2.56 -5.19 -15.08
CA GLN A 103 2.39 -3.82 -14.64
C GLN A 103 3.76 -3.20 -14.39
N VAL A 104 3.88 -1.88 -14.59
CA VAL A 104 5.08 -1.13 -14.20
C VAL A 104 5.29 -1.26 -12.68
N PRO A 105 6.54 -1.46 -12.20
CA PRO A 105 6.83 -1.52 -10.77
C PRO A 105 6.42 -0.24 -10.04
N VAL A 106 6.27 -0.36 -8.71
CA VAL A 106 5.94 0.79 -7.87
C VAL A 106 7.09 1.78 -7.89
N LEU A 107 6.78 3.07 -8.16
CA LEU A 107 7.74 4.14 -8.03
C LEU A 107 8.28 4.21 -6.60
N VAL A 108 9.60 4.31 -6.47
CA VAL A 108 10.27 4.49 -5.19
C VAL A 108 9.88 5.85 -4.61
N SER A 109 9.40 5.87 -3.38
CA SER A 109 9.06 7.09 -2.65
C SER A 109 9.78 7.13 -1.31
N PRO A 110 10.23 8.31 -0.83
CA PRO A 110 10.99 8.43 0.42
C PRO A 110 10.29 7.80 1.62
N ILE A 111 8.97 7.99 1.71
CA ILE A 111 8.13 7.33 2.71
C ILE A 111 7.26 6.28 2.00
N PRO A 112 7.43 4.98 2.31
CA PRO A 112 6.60 3.92 1.73
C PRO A 112 5.11 4.18 1.99
N LYS A 113 4.30 4.14 0.92
CA LYS A 113 2.85 4.43 0.98
C LYS A 113 2.49 5.82 1.52
N GLY A 114 3.46 6.74 1.68
CA GLY A 114 3.22 8.12 2.09
C GLY A 114 2.67 8.97 0.95
N ILE A 115 2.03 10.09 1.28
CA ILE A 115 1.53 11.06 0.29
C ILE A 115 2.58 12.11 -0.08
N ALA A 116 3.53 12.42 0.82
CA ALA A 116 4.52 13.45 0.57
C ALA A 116 5.59 12.98 -0.43
N THR A 117 5.86 13.82 -1.43
CA THR A 117 7.03 13.67 -2.32
C THR A 117 8.30 14.17 -1.65
N ALA A 118 9.46 13.90 -2.26
CA ALA A 118 10.75 14.41 -1.80
C ALA A 118 10.77 15.94 -1.71
N SER A 119 10.14 16.65 -2.67
CA SER A 119 10.08 18.11 -2.66
C SER A 119 9.36 18.65 -1.43
N LEU A 120 8.20 18.07 -1.09
CA LEU A 120 7.42 18.48 0.08
C LEU A 120 8.21 18.21 1.38
N LEU A 121 8.80 17.02 1.51
CA LEU A 121 9.61 16.68 2.68
C LEU A 121 10.82 17.60 2.82
N ALA A 122 11.50 17.92 1.73
CA ALA A 122 12.63 18.86 1.75
C ALA A 122 12.19 20.23 2.25
N HIS A 123 11.08 20.76 1.73
CA HIS A 123 10.54 22.04 2.18
C HIS A 123 10.29 22.06 3.69
N LEU A 124 9.60 21.04 4.22
CA LEU A 124 9.29 20.93 5.66
C LEU A 124 10.53 20.86 6.57
N ILE A 125 11.65 20.35 6.07
CA ILE A 125 12.90 20.27 6.84
C ILE A 125 13.62 21.61 6.84
N THR A 126 13.50 22.38 5.76
CA THR A 126 14.22 23.65 5.57
C THR A 126 13.48 24.89 6.04
N SER A 127 12.15 24.83 6.12
CA SER A 127 11.26 25.94 6.52
C SER A 127 11.13 26.05 8.03
#